data_AF-A0A0C3BIT1-F1
#
_entry.id   AF-A0A0C3BIT1-F1
#
_cell.length_a   1.000
_cell.length_b   1.000
_cell.length_c   1.000
_cell.angle_alpha   90.00
_cell.angle_beta   90.00
_cell.angle_gamma   90.00
#
_symmetry.space_group_name_H-M   'P 1'
#
loop_
_entity.id
_entity.type
_entity.pdbx_description
1 polymer ?
#
loop_
_entity_poly.entity_id
_entity_poly.type
_entity_poly.pdbx_seq_one_letter_code
_entity_poly.pdbx_strand_id
1 'polypeptide(L)'
;MKFGVLPVSLLALVALCVPAAAFPHLSSFQEPEDKWNKEQTPLPLPPPRPLVIWHGLGDQYMSSGMVEFVELIKDMHPGIFVYSVRISDEPSSDQRAGWFGNVNEQLEQVATEISELPELSKGFDAIGFSQGMHLFRTAQT
;
A
#
# COMPACT_ATOMS: atom_id res chain seq x y z
N MET A 1 62.37 -13.88 -34.86
CA MET A 1 61.34 -14.85 -34.43
C MET A 1 59.99 -14.17 -34.61
N LYS A 2 59.28 -14.44 -35.71
CA LYS A 2 58.21 -15.45 -35.86
C LYS A 2 56.94 -15.11 -35.08
N PHE A 3 56.00 -14.49 -35.79
CA PHE A 3 54.57 -14.40 -35.47
C PHE A 3 53.87 -15.78 -35.58
N GLY A 4 52.72 -15.93 -34.92
CA GLY A 4 51.77 -17.03 -35.09
C GLY A 4 50.93 -17.25 -33.80
N VAL A 5 49.68 -17.73 -33.82
CA VAL A 5 48.74 -18.08 -34.91
C VAL A 5 47.29 -17.93 -34.37
N LEU A 6 46.32 -17.48 -35.17
CA LEU A 6 44.86 -17.48 -34.90
C LEU A 6 44.20 -18.69 -35.64
N PRO A 7 42.89 -19.02 -35.47
CA PRO A 7 42.08 -19.22 -34.25
C PRO A 7 41.21 -20.51 -34.31
N VAL A 8 40.81 -21.09 -33.16
CA VAL A 8 39.91 -22.29 -33.03
C VAL A 8 39.22 -22.24 -31.64
N SER A 9 37.95 -22.55 -31.38
CA SER A 9 36.71 -22.79 -32.16
C SER A 9 35.50 -22.34 -31.31
N LEU A 10 34.61 -21.46 -31.81
CA LEU A 10 33.24 -21.77 -32.24
C LEU A 10 32.53 -22.94 -31.51
N LEU A 11 31.56 -22.62 -30.64
CA LEU A 11 30.38 -23.41 -30.19
C LEU A 11 29.61 -22.57 -29.15
N ALA A 12 28.27 -22.50 -29.12
CA ALA A 12 27.29 -22.43 -30.19
C ALA A 12 26.09 -21.62 -29.66
N LEU A 13 25.52 -20.73 -30.47
CA LEU A 13 24.35 -19.95 -30.10
C LEU A 13 23.11 -20.86 -30.07
N VAL A 14 22.65 -21.29 -28.89
CA VAL A 14 21.35 -21.97 -28.75
C VAL A 14 20.23 -20.93 -28.74
N ALA A 15 20.10 -20.23 -29.87
CA ALA A 15 18.80 -19.74 -30.28
C ALA A 15 18.00 -20.99 -30.67
N LEU A 16 17.05 -21.40 -29.81
CA LEU A 16 16.09 -22.44 -30.17
C LEU A 16 15.20 -21.91 -31.30
N CYS A 17 15.68 -22.12 -32.52
CA CYS A 17 14.91 -21.95 -33.74
C CYS A 17 13.83 -23.04 -33.76
N VAL A 18 12.72 -22.78 -33.05
CA VAL A 18 11.49 -23.54 -33.23
C VAL A 18 11.11 -23.39 -34.71
N PRO A 19 11.01 -24.49 -35.48
CA PRO A 19 10.67 -24.37 -36.89
C PRO A 19 9.30 -23.72 -37.02
N ALA A 20 9.20 -22.68 -37.85
CA ALA A 20 7.97 -21.91 -38.10
C ALA A 20 6.86 -22.70 -38.84
N ALA A 21 6.93 -24.05 -38.80
CA ALA A 21 6.09 -24.99 -39.52
C ALA A 21 5.77 -26.22 -38.64
N ALA A 22 5.56 -26.04 -37.33
CA ALA A 22 5.05 -27.08 -36.44
C ALA A 22 4.26 -26.54 -35.23
N PHE A 23 3.55 -25.42 -35.38
CA PHE A 23 2.38 -25.18 -34.55
C PHE A 23 1.23 -26.01 -35.14
N PRO A 24 0.82 -27.15 -34.56
CA PRO A 24 -0.50 -27.68 -34.88
C PRO A 24 -1.47 -26.55 -34.56
N HIS A 25 -2.31 -26.18 -35.54
CA HIS A 25 -3.23 -25.04 -35.47
C HIS A 25 -3.81 -24.95 -34.06
N LEU A 26 -3.34 -23.95 -33.29
CA LEU A 26 -3.71 -23.82 -31.90
C LEU A 26 -5.16 -23.35 -31.91
N SER A 27 -6.07 -24.33 -31.93
CA SER A 27 -7.52 -24.09 -31.87
C SER A 27 -7.73 -23.09 -30.77
N SER A 28 -8.32 -21.96 -31.13
CA SER A 28 -8.46 -20.80 -30.27
C SER A 28 -8.88 -21.28 -28.89
N PHE A 29 -8.09 -20.95 -27.87
CA PHE A 29 -8.37 -21.33 -26.50
C PHE A 29 -9.57 -20.50 -26.04
N GLN A 30 -10.75 -20.95 -26.46
CA GLN A 30 -12.02 -20.31 -26.25
C GLN A 30 -12.43 -20.69 -24.84
N GLU A 31 -11.93 -19.89 -23.88
CA GLU A 31 -12.48 -19.87 -22.52
C GLU A 31 -14.01 -19.80 -22.64
N PRO A 32 -14.76 -20.71 -22.00
CA PRO A 32 -16.21 -20.70 -22.11
C PRO A 32 -16.75 -19.42 -21.48
N GLU A 33 -17.27 -18.52 -22.33
CA GLU A 33 -17.84 -17.22 -21.95
C GLU A 33 -18.92 -17.37 -20.84
N ASP A 34 -19.61 -18.52 -20.87
CA ASP A 34 -20.55 -19.05 -19.88
C ASP A 34 -20.07 -18.98 -18.42
N LYS A 35 -18.75 -18.98 -18.18
CA LYS A 35 -18.16 -18.95 -16.83
C LYS A 35 -18.36 -17.60 -16.13
N TRP A 36 -18.49 -16.51 -16.90
CA TRP A 36 -18.69 -15.15 -16.37
C TRP A 36 -20.17 -14.72 -16.38
N ASN A 37 -21.01 -15.33 -17.21
CA ASN A 37 -22.46 -15.05 -17.30
C ASN A 37 -23.30 -15.64 -16.16
N LYS A 38 -22.71 -15.85 -14.98
CA LYS A 38 -23.50 -16.04 -13.75
C LYS A 38 -23.82 -14.67 -13.20
N GLU A 39 -25.10 -14.36 -13.09
CA GLU A 39 -25.62 -13.22 -12.35
C GLU A 39 -25.21 -13.37 -10.87
N GLN A 40 -24.01 -12.90 -10.56
CA GLN A 40 -23.50 -12.79 -9.21
C GLN A 40 -24.28 -11.68 -8.53
N THR A 41 -25.37 -12.04 -7.85
CA THR A 41 -25.95 -11.19 -6.81
C THR A 41 -24.80 -10.77 -5.90
N PRO A 42 -24.46 -9.47 -5.80
CA PRO A 42 -23.33 -9.04 -5.00
C PRO A 42 -23.53 -9.54 -3.57
N LEU A 43 -22.57 -10.33 -3.09
CA LEU A 43 -22.54 -10.66 -1.67
C LEU A 43 -22.49 -9.33 -0.90
N PRO A 44 -23.21 -9.19 0.23
CA PRO A 44 -23.09 -8.01 1.08
C PRO A 44 -21.62 -7.75 1.35
N LEU A 45 -21.15 -6.55 1.00
CA LEU A 45 -19.76 -6.19 1.22
C LEU A 45 -19.45 -6.33 2.73
N PRO A 46 -18.27 -6.84 3.10
CA PRO A 46 -17.88 -6.90 4.50
C PRO A 46 -17.90 -5.48 5.09
N PRO A 47 -18.19 -5.33 6.40
CA PRO A 47 -18.12 -4.02 7.04
C PRO A 47 -16.73 -3.40 6.85
N PRO A 48 -16.64 -2.07 6.65
CA PRO A 48 -15.36 -1.41 6.41
C PRO A 48 -14.42 -1.63 7.58
N ARG A 49 -13.14 -1.89 7.28
CA ARG A 49 -12.10 -1.98 8.30
C ARG A 49 -11.85 -0.58 8.89
N PRO A 50 -11.51 -0.47 10.19
CA PRO A 50 -11.08 0.79 10.76
C PRO A 50 -9.89 1.37 10.00
N LEU A 51 -9.83 2.69 9.86
CA LEU A 51 -8.74 3.41 9.21
C LEU A 51 -7.97 4.25 10.23
N VAL A 52 -6.64 4.17 10.18
CA VAL A 52 -5.73 5.03 10.96
C VAL A 52 -4.98 5.95 10.00
N ILE A 53 -5.02 7.26 10.25
CA ILE A 53 -4.45 8.28 9.36
C ILE A 53 -3.39 9.09 10.12
N TRP A 54 -2.25 9.36 9.48
CA TRP A 54 -1.18 10.19 10.05
C TRP A 54 -0.81 11.28 9.04
N HIS A 55 -0.95 12.53 9.47
CA HIS A 55 -0.60 13.71 8.68
C HIS A 55 0.91 13.80 8.37
N GLY A 56 1.28 14.72 7.49
CA GLY A 56 2.67 14.96 7.11
C GLY A 56 3.42 15.96 8.00
N LEU A 57 4.72 16.09 7.74
CA LEU A 57 5.60 17.13 8.30
C LEU A 57 4.98 18.52 8.12
N GLY A 58 4.71 19.22 9.23
CA GLY A 58 4.17 20.58 9.22
C GLY A 58 2.68 20.70 8.92
N ASP A 59 1.97 19.58 8.86
CA ASP A 59 0.51 19.51 8.96
C ASP A 59 0.10 19.10 10.38
N GLN A 60 -1.20 18.97 10.67
CA GLN A 60 -1.74 18.56 11.98
C GLN A 60 -3.08 17.82 11.84
N TYR A 61 -3.44 17.04 12.85
CA TYR A 61 -4.54 16.04 12.80
C TYR A 61 -5.93 16.56 12.42
N MET A 62 -6.20 17.86 12.62
CA MET A 62 -7.46 18.54 12.32
C MET A 62 -7.25 19.75 11.38
N SER A 63 -6.32 19.66 10.44
CA SER A 63 -6.23 20.63 9.34
C SER A 63 -7.41 20.45 8.39
N SER A 64 -7.79 21.49 7.63
CA SER A 64 -8.98 21.42 6.76
C SER A 64 -8.89 20.26 5.78
N GLY A 65 -7.73 20.06 5.13
CA GLY A 65 -7.52 18.93 4.23
C GLY A 65 -7.58 17.55 4.90
N MET A 66 -7.11 17.44 6.16
CA MET A 66 -7.24 16.20 6.93
C MET A 66 -8.70 15.91 7.32
N VAL A 67 -9.46 16.94 7.74
CA VAL A 67 -10.88 16.83 8.08
C VAL A 67 -11.71 16.49 6.83
N GLU A 68 -11.54 17.22 5.74
CA GLU A 68 -12.19 16.98 4.44
C GLU A 68 -11.92 15.55 3.93
N PHE A 69 -10.70 15.05 4.11
CA PHE A 69 -10.35 13.67 3.74
C PHE A 69 -11.05 12.63 4.64
N VAL A 70 -11.11 12.86 5.96
CA VAL A 70 -11.83 11.98 6.90
C VAL A 70 -13.34 11.96 6.59
N GLU A 71 -13.93 13.10 6.26
CA GLU A 71 -15.34 13.22 5.86
C GLU A 71 -15.61 12.47 4.56
N LEU A 72 -14.78 12.67 3.52
CA LEU A 72 -14.87 11.94 2.24
C LEU A 72 -14.80 10.40 2.44
N ILE A 73 -13.92 9.92 3.31
CA ILE A 73 -13.82 8.48 3.63
C ILE A 73 -15.10 7.97 4.31
N LYS A 74 -15.68 8.73 5.24
CA LYS A 74 -16.93 8.35 5.95
C LYS A 74 -18.14 8.34 5.02
N ASP A 75 -18.20 9.27 4.07
CA ASP A 75 -19.25 9.31 3.04
C ASP A 75 -19.16 8.12 2.07
N MET A 76 -17.94 7.73 1.66
CA MET A 76 -17.72 6.55 0.82
C MET A 76 -17.91 5.22 1.57
N HIS A 77 -17.65 5.19 2.88
CA HIS A 77 -17.71 3.98 3.72
C HIS A 77 -18.56 4.22 4.98
N PRO A 78 -19.90 4.24 4.87
CA PRO A 78 -20.78 4.49 6.01
C PRO A 78 -20.52 3.53 7.19
N GLY A 79 -20.31 4.11 8.37
CA GLY A 79 -20.02 3.36 9.60
C GLY A 79 -18.55 2.98 9.82
N ILE A 80 -17.62 3.42 8.96
CA ILE A 80 -16.17 3.25 9.20
C ILE A 80 -15.71 4.04 10.44
N PHE A 81 -14.89 3.39 11.28
CA PHE A 81 -14.14 4.07 12.33
C PHE A 81 -12.86 4.66 11.74
N VAL A 82 -12.60 5.95 11.99
CA VAL A 82 -11.38 6.63 11.52
C VAL A 82 -10.67 7.29 12.69
N TYR A 83 -9.44 6.87 12.97
CA TYR A 83 -8.55 7.54 13.92
C TYR A 83 -7.57 8.44 13.16
N SER A 84 -7.56 9.74 13.47
CA SER A 84 -6.48 10.62 13.03
C SER A 84 -5.45 10.71 14.14
N VAL A 85 -4.24 10.22 13.88
CA VAL A 85 -3.08 10.31 14.76
C VAL A 85 -2.77 11.78 15.02
N ARG A 86 -2.49 12.08 16.29
CA ARG A 86 -2.01 13.37 16.77
C ARG A 86 -0.99 13.12 17.87
N ILE A 87 0.07 13.91 17.89
CA ILE A 87 1.08 13.92 18.96
C ILE A 87 0.63 14.82 20.11
N SER A 88 -0.24 15.81 19.82
CA SER A 88 -0.81 16.71 20.82
C SER A 88 -2.29 16.99 20.54
N ASP A 89 -3.08 17.16 21.60
CA ASP A 89 -4.46 17.68 21.51
C ASP A 89 -4.52 19.17 21.10
N GLU A 90 -3.39 19.90 21.15
CA GLU A 90 -3.32 21.29 20.68
C GLU A 90 -2.74 21.35 19.25
N PRO A 91 -3.51 21.82 18.24
CA PRO A 91 -3.16 21.69 16.82
C PRO A 91 -1.82 22.32 16.41
N SER A 92 -1.45 23.46 17.00
CA SER A 92 -0.16 24.09 16.68
C SER A 92 1.02 23.36 17.32
N SER A 93 0.81 22.69 18.46
CA SER A 93 1.79 21.81 19.11
C SER A 93 1.98 20.52 18.33
N ASP A 94 0.90 19.93 17.83
CA ASP A 94 0.92 18.79 16.91
C ASP A 94 1.71 19.11 15.63
N GLN A 95 1.40 20.26 15.02
CA GLN A 95 2.14 20.76 13.86
C GLN A 95 3.64 20.96 14.15
N ARG A 96 3.99 21.55 15.29
CA ARG A 96 5.39 21.74 15.71
C ARG A 96 6.09 20.42 16.02
N ALA A 97 5.38 19.43 16.56
CA ALA A 97 5.93 18.12 16.88
C ALA A 97 6.37 17.38 15.60
N GLY A 98 5.68 17.56 14.47
CA GLY A 98 6.13 17.05 13.18
C GLY A 98 7.52 17.57 12.76
N TRP A 99 7.86 18.83 13.09
CA TRP A 99 9.15 19.45 12.74
C TRP A 99 10.27 19.18 13.76
N PHE A 100 9.95 19.23 15.04
CA PHE A 100 10.94 19.33 16.13
C PHE A 100 10.82 18.26 17.21
N GLY A 101 9.83 17.37 17.13
CA GLY A 101 9.63 16.29 18.10
C GLY A 101 10.60 15.13 17.91
N ASN A 102 10.75 14.32 18.96
CA ASN A 102 11.50 13.08 18.89
C ASN A 102 10.64 11.98 18.25
N VAL A 103 11.05 11.51 17.07
CA VAL A 103 10.33 10.47 16.32
C VAL A 103 10.16 9.17 17.14
N ASN A 104 11.14 8.79 17.97
CA ASN A 104 11.02 7.56 18.76
C ASN A 104 9.93 7.67 19.83
N GLU A 105 9.84 8.81 20.51
CA GLU A 105 8.79 9.10 21.50
C GLU A 105 7.41 9.15 20.84
N GLN A 106 7.30 9.73 19.64
CA GLN A 106 6.07 9.75 18.85
C GLN A 106 5.61 8.34 18.44
N LEU A 107 6.54 7.48 18.02
CA LEU A 107 6.22 6.10 17.66
C LEU A 107 5.74 5.30 18.88
N GLU A 108 6.38 5.46 20.03
CA GLU A 108 5.96 4.83 21.29
C GLU A 108 4.57 5.32 21.73
N GLN A 109 4.35 6.64 21.76
CA GLN A 109 3.06 7.25 22.08
C GLN A 109 1.94 6.71 21.17
N VAL A 110 2.14 6.77 19.84
CA VAL A 110 1.10 6.40 18.87
C VAL A 110 0.84 4.89 18.88
N ALA A 111 1.86 4.05 19.11
CA ALA A 111 1.67 2.62 19.30
C ALA A 111 0.85 2.30 20.56
N THR A 112 1.11 3.01 21.67
CA THR A 112 0.32 2.90 22.90
C THR A 112 -1.13 3.31 22.66
N GLU A 113 -1.37 4.52 22.13
CA GLU A 113 -2.73 5.02 21.83
C GLU A 113 -3.52 4.06 20.93
N ILE A 114 -2.91 3.56 19.85
CA ILE A 114 -3.53 2.59 18.93
C ILE A 114 -3.86 1.27 19.66
N SER A 115 -3.03 0.82 20.59
CA SER A 115 -3.27 -0.41 21.36
C SER A 115 -4.44 -0.31 22.34
N GLU A 116 -4.76 0.89 22.81
CA GLU A 116 -5.85 1.15 23.76
C GLU A 116 -7.23 1.28 23.09
N LEU A 117 -7.29 1.48 21.77
CA LEU A 117 -8.52 1.64 21.00
C LEU A 117 -9.16 0.28 20.66
N PRO A 118 -10.31 -0.11 21.28
CA PRO A 118 -10.91 -1.42 21.07
C PRO A 118 -11.40 -1.65 19.64
N GLU A 119 -11.73 -0.58 18.90
CA GLU A 119 -12.08 -0.62 17.48
C GLU A 119 -10.93 -1.15 16.61
N LEU A 120 -9.68 -0.83 16.99
CA LEU A 120 -8.47 -1.20 16.23
C LEU A 120 -7.95 -2.60 16.59
N SER A 121 -8.47 -3.22 17.66
CA SER A 121 -8.00 -4.52 18.20
C SER A 121 -8.06 -5.71 17.24
N LYS A 122 -8.90 -5.64 16.19
CA LYS A 122 -9.01 -6.68 15.14
C LYS A 122 -8.23 -6.32 13.86
N GLY A 123 -7.28 -5.40 14.01
CA GLY A 123 -6.50 -4.81 12.93
C GLY A 123 -7.28 -3.72 12.19
N PHE A 124 -6.51 -2.83 11.57
CA PHE A 124 -6.96 -1.66 10.84
C PHE A 124 -6.22 -1.57 9.50
N ASP A 125 -6.64 -0.64 8.66
CA ASP A 125 -5.90 -0.19 7.48
C ASP A 125 -5.28 1.18 7.80
N ALA A 126 -4.19 1.58 7.14
CA ALA A 126 -3.45 2.80 7.48
C ALA A 126 -3.07 3.65 6.27
N ILE A 127 -3.22 4.98 6.39
CA ILE A 127 -2.83 5.98 5.38
C ILE A 127 -1.96 7.06 6.02
N GLY A 128 -0.66 7.06 5.70
CA GLY A 128 0.25 8.12 6.08
C GLY A 128 0.51 9.10 4.94
N PHE A 129 0.46 10.40 5.21
CA PHE A 129 0.80 11.45 4.24
C PHE A 129 2.27 11.86 4.36
N SER A 130 3.00 11.88 3.25
CA SER A 130 4.41 12.28 3.20
C SER A 130 5.27 11.51 4.24
N GLN A 131 5.82 12.20 5.25
CA GLN A 131 6.57 11.59 6.36
C GLN A 131 5.75 10.55 7.14
N GLY A 132 4.43 10.75 7.32
CA GLY A 132 3.56 9.85 8.09
C GLY A 132 3.53 8.41 7.56
N MET A 133 3.77 8.20 6.26
CA MET A 133 3.87 6.85 5.67
C MET A 133 5.11 6.09 6.17
N HIS A 134 6.22 6.80 6.40
CA HIS A 134 7.42 6.20 6.99
C HIS A 134 7.22 5.94 8.49
N LEU A 135 6.55 6.86 9.21
CA LEU A 135 6.23 6.69 10.62
C LEU A 135 5.36 5.45 10.85
N PHE A 136 4.29 5.23 10.07
CA PHE A 136 3.50 3.99 10.14
C PHE A 136 4.28 2.72 9.83
N ARG A 137 5.27 2.78 8.93
CA ARG A 137 6.11 1.62 8.63
C ARG A 137 7.01 1.26 9.81
N THR A 138 7.54 2.26 10.52
CA THR A 138 8.39 2.06 11.70
C THR A 138 7.56 1.71 12.95
N ALA A 139 6.32 2.20 13.07
CA ALA A 139 5.43 1.87 14.19
C ALA A 139 4.92 0.41 14.19
N GLN A 140 5.19 -0.36 13.13
CA GLN A 140 4.76 -1.74 12.94
C GLN A 140 5.91 -2.77 13.07
N THR A 141 7.07 -2.37 13.58
CA THR A 141 8.24 -3.25 13.82
C THR A 141 8.61 -3.30 15.29
#